data_AF-A0A1G3R2X0-F1
#
_entry.id   AF-A0A1G3R2X0-F1
#
_cell.length_a   1.000
_cell.length_b   1.000
_cell.length_c   1.000
_cell.angle_alpha   90.00
_cell.angle_beta   90.00
_cell.angle_gamma   90.00
#
_symmetry.space_group_name_H-M   'P 1'
#
loop_
_entity.id
_entity.type
_entity.pdbx_description
1 polymer ?
#
loop_
_entity_poly.entity_id
_entity_poly.type
_entity_poly.pdbx_seq_one_letter_code
_entity_poly.pdbx_strand_id
1 'polypeptide(L)' 'MAKRVLSATVDETLAERLDRLAAETSRKRSWFVNQALKEYFDAIDDYETALERKGGASTTLTNARKELGL' A
#
# COMPACT_ATOMS: atom_id res chain seq x y z
N MET A 1 -19.64 1.65 5.68
CA MET A 1 -18.64 2.30 6.57
C MET A 1 -18.84 3.82 6.55
N ALA A 2 -18.65 4.48 7.68
CA ALA A 2 -18.71 5.94 7.76
C ALA A 2 -17.54 6.56 6.99
N LYS A 3 -17.79 7.60 6.19
CA LYS A 3 -16.75 8.36 5.49
C LYS A 3 -16.44 9.64 6.26
N ARG A 4 -15.15 9.99 6.36
CA ARG A 4 -14.69 11.27 6.90
C ARG A 4 -13.91 12.04 5.85
N VAL A 5 -13.94 13.36 5.93
CA VAL A 5 -13.17 14.24 5.04
C VAL A 5 -11.73 14.31 5.54
N LEU A 6 -10.78 14.17 4.61
CA LEU A 6 -9.36 14.42 4.83
C LEU A 6 -8.95 15.64 4.00
N SER A 7 -8.29 16.60 4.62
CA SER A 7 -7.70 17.77 3.95
C SER A 7 -6.20 17.75 4.18
N ALA A 8 -5.43 17.90 3.11
CA ALA A 8 -3.97 17.95 3.16
C ALA A 8 -3.45 18.93 2.11
N THR A 9 -2.37 19.63 2.45
CA THR A 9 -1.63 20.46 1.51
C THR A 9 -0.61 19.56 0.80
N VAL A 10 -0.57 19.63 -0.52
CA VAL A 10 0.38 18.92 -1.37
C VAL A 10 1.05 19.91 -2.31
N ASP A 11 2.20 19.54 -2.86
CA ASP A 11 2.85 20.35 -3.90
C ASP A 11 2.00 20.37 -5.19
N GLU A 12 2.21 21.42 -5.97
CA GLU A 12 1.45 21.67 -7.21
C GLU A 12 1.62 20.54 -8.22
N THR A 13 2.84 20.01 -8.36
CA THR A 13 3.14 18.91 -9.29
C THR A 13 2.33 17.66 -8.95
N LEU A 14 2.22 17.32 -7.67
CA LEU A 14 1.42 16.18 -7.20
C LEU A 14 -0.09 16.43 -7.41
N ALA A 15 -0.56 17.65 -7.15
CA ALA A 15 -1.95 18.02 -7.40
C ALA A 15 -2.33 17.87 -8.88
N GLU A 16 -1.52 18.40 -9.78
CA GLU A 16 -1.71 18.28 -11.23
C GLU A 16 -1.70 16.83 -11.70
N ARG A 17 -0.79 16.02 -11.15
CA ARG A 17 -0.72 14.59 -11.47
C ARG A 17 -1.98 13.85 -11.02
N LEU A 18 -2.50 14.16 -9.84
CA LEU A 18 -3.75 13.58 -9.33
C LEU A 18 -4.96 13.99 -10.18
N ASP A 19 -5.02 15.24 -10.63
CA ASP A 19 -6.09 15.73 -11.51
C ASP A 19 -6.06 15.03 -12.87
N ARG A 20 -4.87 14.81 -13.44
CA ARG A 20 -4.70 14.05 -14.69
C ARG A 20 -5.17 12.61 -14.56
N LEU A 21 -4.73 11.90 -13.52
CA LEU A 21 -5.13 10.51 -13.26
C LEU A 21 -6.65 10.39 -13.03
N ALA A 22 -7.24 11.37 -12.33
CA ALA A 22 -8.68 11.44 -12.13
C ALA A 22 -9.44 11.58 -13.46
N ALA A 23 -8.97 12.47 -14.34
CA ALA A 23 -9.56 12.68 -15.66
C ALA A 23 -9.44 11.44 -16.56
N GLU A 24 -8.24 10.84 -16.66
CA GLU A 24 -7.97 9.69 -17.53
C GLU A 24 -8.76 8.43 -17.11
N THR A 25 -8.96 8.23 -15.82
CA THR A 25 -9.58 7.01 -15.29
C THR A 25 -11.05 7.15 -14.92
N SER A 26 -11.62 8.35 -15.07
CA SER A 26 -12.96 8.70 -14.58
C SER A 26 -13.16 8.40 -13.08
N ARG A 27 -12.08 8.51 -12.29
CA ARG A 27 -12.11 8.30 -10.83
C ARG A 27 -11.92 9.62 -10.10
N LYS A 28 -12.44 9.70 -8.87
CA LYS A 28 -12.22 10.86 -8.00
C LYS A 28 -10.78 10.84 -7.47
N ARG A 29 -10.16 12.01 -7.28
CA ARG A 29 -8.86 12.15 -6.59
C ARG A 29 -8.79 11.35 -5.29
N SER A 30 -9.86 11.39 -4.49
CA SER A 30 -9.94 10.67 -3.21
C SER A 30 -9.80 9.16 -3.34
N TRP A 31 -10.11 8.57 -4.51
CA TRP A 31 -9.88 7.16 -4.75
C TRP A 31 -8.39 6.82 -4.76
N PHE A 32 -7.59 7.61 -5.49
CA PHE A 32 -6.14 7.45 -5.55
C PHE A 32 -5.48 7.69 -4.20
N VAL A 33 -5.89 8.76 -3.50
CA VAL A 33 -5.37 9.07 -2.17
C VAL A 33 -5.68 7.94 -1.18
N ASN A 34 -6.92 7.42 -1.17
CA ASN A 34 -7.28 6.31 -0.30
C ASN A 34 -6.49 5.03 -0.63
N GLN A 35 -6.30 4.74 -1.92
CA GLN A 35 -5.55 3.56 -2.34
C GLN A 35 -4.08 3.65 -1.94
N ALA A 36 -3.45 4.80 -2.18
CA ALA A 36 -2.07 5.05 -1.77
C ALA A 36 -1.88 4.99 -0.26
N LEU A 37 -2.82 5.56 0.53
CA LEU A 37 -2.77 5.46 1.99
C LEU A 37 -2.92 4.02 2.46
N LYS A 38 -3.83 3.25 1.85
CA LYS A 38 -3.99 1.84 2.18
C LYS A 38 -2.71 1.06 1.91
N GLU A 39 -2.15 1.18 0.71
CA GLU A 39 -0.91 0.49 0.33
C GLU A 39 0.27 0.91 1.22
N TYR A 40 0.34 2.18 1.62
CA TYR A 40 1.36 2.67 2.55
C TYR A 40 1.25 2.03 3.94
N PHE A 41 0.05 1.95 4.50
CA PHE A 41 -0.14 1.32 5.81
C PHE A 41 0.06 -0.19 5.75
N ASP A 42 -0.45 -0.86 4.73
CA ASP A 42 -0.22 -2.29 4.51
C ASP A 42 1.30 -2.59 4.45
N ALA A 43 2.09 -1.74 3.77
CA ALA A 43 3.54 -1.89 3.69
C ALA A 43 4.27 -1.63 5.03
N ILE A 44 3.77 -0.70 5.85
CA ILE A 44 4.31 -0.49 7.21
C ILE A 44 4.06 -1.73 8.07
N ASP A 45 2.83 -2.23 8.07
CA ASP A 45 2.44 -3.40 8.86
C ASP A 45 3.25 -4.64 8.45
N ASP A 46 3.46 -4.84 7.14
CA ASP A 46 4.31 -5.91 6.61
C ASP A 46 5.77 -5.75 7.07
N TYR A 47 6.29 -4.52 7.04
CA TYR A 47 7.65 -4.23 7.49
C TYR A 47 7.82 -4.47 9.00
N GLU A 48 6.88 -4.02 9.82
CA GLU A 48 6.88 -4.26 11.27
C GLU A 48 6.79 -5.76 11.56
N THR A 49 5.89 -6.47 10.88
CA THR A 49 5.78 -7.93 10.98
C THR A 49 7.10 -8.63 10.62
N ALA A 50 7.78 -8.15 9.57
CA ALA A 50 9.08 -8.70 9.16
C ALA A 50 10.17 -8.42 10.21
N LEU A 51 10.16 -7.25 10.83
CA LEU A 51 11.07 -6.90 11.93
C LEU A 51 10.83 -7.77 13.17
N GLU A 52 9.57 -7.99 13.55
CA GLU A 52 9.22 -8.87 14.68
C GLU A 52 9.66 -10.31 14.44
N ARG A 53 9.54 -10.78 13.21
CA ARG A 53 9.97 -12.13 12.80
C ARG A 53 11.47 -12.23 12.54
N LYS A 54 12.22 -11.14 12.64
CA LYS A 54 13.66 -11.11 12.37
C LYS A 54 14.40 -12.02 13.37
N GLY A 55 15.12 -13.00 12.84
CA GLY A 55 15.81 -14.01 13.65
C GLY A 55 14.92 -15.18 14.08
N GLY A 56 13.65 -15.21 13.65
CA GLY A 56 12.80 -16.38 13.75
C GLY A 56 13.25 -17.53 12.84
N ALA A 57 12.63 -18.70 13.02
CA ALA A 57 12.89 -19.85 12.18
C ALA A 57 12.61 -19.51 10.70
N SER A 58 13.61 -19.74 9.85
CA SER A 58 13.50 -19.58 8.41
C SER A 58 13.93 -20.85 7.72
N THR A 59 13.42 -21.08 6.53
CA THR A 59 13.79 -22.22 5.69
C THR A 59 14.11 -21.73 4.29
N THR A 60 14.80 -22.55 3.50
CA THR A 60 15.13 -22.20 2.12
C THR A 60 13.88 -22.25 1.25
N LEU A 61 13.86 -21.46 0.18
CA LEU A 61 12.73 -21.45 -0.77
C LEU A 61 12.45 -22.84 -1.36
N THR A 62 13.49 -23.66 -1.53
CA THR A 62 13.37 -25.04 -2.05
C THR A 62 12.65 -25.94 -1.04
N ASN A 63 12.99 -25.84 0.24
CA ASN A 63 12.33 -26.62 1.29
C ASN A 63 10.88 -26.15 1.51
N ALA A 64 10.64 -24.84 1.51
CA ALA A 64 9.29 -24.28 1.63
C ALA A 64 8.36 -24.79 0.51
N ARG A 65 8.83 -24.82 -0.75
CA ARG A 65 8.04 -25.37 -1.87
C ARG A 65 7.69 -26.83 -1.66
N LYS A 66 8.67 -27.65 -1.26
CA LYS A 66 8.47 -29.07 -0.97
C LYS A 66 7.46 -29.29 0.16
N GLU A 67 7.52 -28.50 1.23
CA GLU A 67 6.60 -28.58 2.37
C GLU A 67 5.16 -28.14 2.00
N LEU A 68 5.01 -27.18 1.09
CA LEU A 68 3.72 -26.67 0.63
C LEU A 68 3.12 -27.45 -0.55
N GLY A 69 3.83 -28.45 -1.07
CA GLY A 69 3.38 -29.26 -2.22
C GLY A 69 3.39 -28.51 -3.56
N LEU A 70 4.30 -27.53 -3.70
CA LEU A 70 4.49 -26.69 -4.89
C LEU A 70 5.75 -27.07 -5.69
#